data_AF-A0A6J4WYS1-F1
#
_entry.id   AF-A0A6J4WYS1-F1
#
_cell.length_a   1.000
_cell.length_b   1.000
_cell.length_c   1.000
_cell.angle_alpha   90.00
_cell.angle_beta   90.00
_cell.angle_gamma   90.00
#
_symmetry.space_group_name_H-M   'P 1'
#
loop_
_entity.id
_entity.type
_entity.pdbx_description
1 polymer ?
#
loop_
_entity_poly.entity_id
_entity_poly.type
_entity_poly.pdbx_seq_one_letter_code
_entity_poly.pdbx_strand_id
1 'polypeptide(L)'
;MDQNNLTSLAKEFERSLKVLNRSNRTIREVIRKLNKFFDYLHCLEIAHVDGITREVVKDYQIEVYQTVNAKGYPNTVAYQNSMLGAVRQFLQFLVEDGYIVSHPSRGIQYARQPQKLPSGILSASEARKILQAPDTKSVIGYRDRTMLEV
;
A
#
# COMPACT_ATOMS: atom_id res chain seq x y z
N MET A 1 -15.56 3.55 -26.78
CA MET A 1 -14.78 3.01 -25.66
C MET A 1 -15.49 3.43 -24.40
N ASP A 2 -15.83 2.48 -23.54
CA ASP A 2 -16.63 2.76 -22.35
C ASP A 2 -15.79 3.57 -21.34
N GLN A 3 -16.06 4.87 -21.29
CA GLN A 3 -15.24 5.87 -20.60
C GLN A 3 -15.19 5.66 -19.07
N ASN A 4 -16.07 4.79 -18.54
CA ASN A 4 -16.21 4.49 -17.12
C ASN A 4 -15.77 3.07 -16.74
N ASN A 5 -15.10 2.35 -17.65
CA ASN A 5 -14.58 1.01 -17.37
C ASN A 5 -13.35 1.08 -16.43
N LEU A 6 -13.40 0.33 -15.32
CA LEU A 6 -12.35 0.32 -14.29
C LEU A 6 -10.95 0.02 -14.82
N THR A 7 -10.83 -0.84 -15.83
CA THR A 7 -9.52 -1.21 -16.41
C THR A 7 -8.88 -0.03 -17.14
N SER A 8 -9.68 0.77 -17.84
CA SER A 8 -9.19 1.96 -18.53
C SER A 8 -8.77 3.04 -17.53
N LEU A 9 -9.62 3.30 -16.52
CA LEU A 9 -9.36 4.26 -15.46
C LEU A 9 -8.13 3.92 -14.62
N ALA A 10 -7.85 2.62 -14.41
CA ALA A 10 -6.65 2.18 -13.71
C ALA A 10 -5.35 2.57 -14.45
N LYS A 11 -5.35 2.48 -15.78
CA LYS A 11 -4.20 2.88 -16.61
C LYS A 11 -3.99 4.38 -16.58
N GLU A 12 -5.06 5.15 -16.58
CA GLU A 12 -5.00 6.61 -16.46
C GLU A 12 -4.52 7.04 -15.08
N PHE A 13 -4.99 6.38 -14.02
CA PHE A 13 -4.48 6.58 -12.67
C PHE A 13 -2.98 6.23 -12.56
N GLU A 14 -2.52 5.14 -13.16
CA GLU A 14 -1.09 4.83 -13.19
C GLU A 14 -0.29 5.93 -13.92
N ARG A 15 -0.83 6.46 -15.02
CA ARG A 15 -0.23 7.56 -15.77
C ARG A 15 -0.18 8.84 -14.93
N SER A 16 -1.24 9.17 -14.19
CA SER A 16 -1.27 10.36 -13.33
C SER A 16 -0.21 10.27 -12.22
N LEU A 17 -0.02 9.10 -11.61
CA LEU A 17 1.06 8.87 -10.65
C LEU A 17 2.46 9.08 -11.25
N LYS A 18 2.67 8.70 -12.52
CA LYS A 18 3.94 8.94 -13.24
C LYS A 18 4.16 10.45 -13.49
N VAL A 19 3.12 11.16 -13.91
CA VAL A 19 3.17 12.63 -14.13
C VAL A 19 3.50 13.36 -12.83
N LEU A 20 2.97 12.89 -11.70
CA LEU A 20 3.30 13.40 -10.35
C LEU A 20 4.69 12.97 -9.84
N ASN A 21 5.54 12.41 -10.71
CA ASN A 21 6.91 11.99 -10.42
C ASN A 21 7.02 11.06 -9.21
N ARG A 22 6.05 10.15 -9.03
CA ARG A 22 6.12 9.14 -7.97
C ARG A 22 7.16 8.08 -8.34
N SER A 23 7.87 7.58 -7.33
CA SER A 23 8.88 6.54 -7.56
C SER A 23 8.22 5.28 -8.14
N ASN A 24 8.95 4.57 -9.01
CA ASN A 24 8.48 3.31 -9.60
C ASN A 24 8.07 2.27 -8.53
N ARG A 25 8.77 2.24 -7.39
CA ARG A 25 8.40 1.39 -6.25
C ARG A 25 7.04 1.78 -5.67
N THR A 26 6.79 3.07 -5.48
CA THR A 26 5.52 3.58 -4.96
C THR A 26 4.37 3.25 -5.90
N ILE A 27 4.54 3.49 -7.21
CA ILE A 27 3.52 3.21 -8.22
C ILE A 27 3.15 1.73 -8.20
N ARG A 28 4.14 0.84 -8.26
CA ARG A 28 3.91 -0.62 -8.20
C ARG A 28 3.16 -1.04 -6.93
N GLU A 29 3.53 -0.50 -5.77
CA GLU A 29 2.86 -0.83 -4.51
C GLU A 29 1.42 -0.32 -4.48
N VAL A 30 1.13 0.86 -5.00
CA VAL A 30 -0.24 1.39 -5.07
C VAL A 30 -1.09 0.55 -6.02
N ILE A 31 -0.61 0.31 -7.25
CA ILE A 31 -1.34 -0.48 -8.25
C ILE A 31 -1.58 -1.91 -7.78
N ARG A 32 -0.59 -2.56 -7.14
CA ARG A 32 -0.76 -3.90 -6.58
C ARG A 32 -1.89 -3.96 -5.54
N LYS A 33 -2.01 -2.94 -4.70
CA LYS A 33 -3.08 -2.86 -3.69
C LYS A 33 -4.43 -2.53 -4.33
N LEU A 34 -4.44 -1.65 -5.32
CA LEU A 34 -5.64 -1.30 -6.07
C LEU A 34 -6.19 -2.51 -6.83
N ASN A 35 -5.34 -3.34 -7.43
CA ASN A 35 -5.78 -4.57 -8.10
C ASN A 35 -6.49 -5.53 -7.16
N LYS A 36 -6.14 -5.58 -5.87
CA LYS A 36 -6.88 -6.39 -4.89
C LYS A 36 -8.29 -5.86 -4.63
N PHE A 37 -8.49 -4.56 -4.76
CA PHE A 37 -9.82 -3.97 -4.72
C PHE A 37 -10.61 -4.29 -5.99
N PHE A 38 -9.96 -4.25 -7.16
CA PHE A 38 -10.62 -4.68 -8.40
C PHE A 38 -10.96 -6.17 -8.44
N ASP A 39 -10.10 -7.04 -7.90
CA ASP A 39 -10.40 -8.46 -7.70
C ASP A 39 -11.71 -8.62 -6.88
N TYR A 40 -11.85 -7.83 -5.81
CA TYR A 40 -13.05 -7.81 -4.97
C TYR A 40 -14.29 -7.28 -5.70
N LEU A 41 -14.16 -6.17 -6.43
CA LEU A 41 -15.26 -5.62 -7.25
C LEU A 41 -15.72 -6.61 -8.31
N HIS A 42 -14.80 -7.34 -8.94
CA HIS A 42 -15.11 -8.38 -9.91
C HIS A 42 -15.91 -9.52 -9.29
N CYS A 43 -15.61 -9.94 -8.06
CA CYS A 43 -16.40 -10.93 -7.33
C CYS A 43 -17.83 -10.45 -7.02
N LEU A 44 -18.05 -9.13 -6.97
CA LEU A 44 -19.38 -8.52 -6.82
C LEU A 44 -20.03 -8.16 -8.17
N GLU A 45 -19.41 -8.54 -9.28
CA GLU A 45 -19.86 -8.21 -10.65
C GLU A 45 -19.93 -6.69 -10.92
N ILE A 46 -19.16 -5.88 -10.19
CA ILE A 46 -19.07 -4.43 -10.37
C ILE A 46 -17.97 -4.11 -11.39
N ALA A 47 -18.36 -3.81 -12.63
CA ALA A 47 -17.44 -3.49 -13.73
C ALA A 47 -17.25 -1.99 -14.01
N HIS A 48 -18.17 -1.15 -13.50
CA HIS A 48 -18.22 0.29 -13.76
C HIS A 48 -18.07 1.10 -12.48
N VAL A 49 -17.50 2.30 -12.62
CA VAL A 49 -17.27 3.21 -11.49
C VAL A 49 -18.56 3.58 -10.75
N ASP A 50 -19.69 3.64 -11.45
CA ASP A 50 -20.99 4.00 -10.89
C ASP A 50 -21.49 2.99 -9.84
N GLY A 51 -20.99 1.75 -9.89
CA GLY A 51 -21.29 0.72 -8.89
C GLY A 51 -20.46 0.85 -7.60
N ILE A 52 -19.46 1.74 -7.54
CA ILE A 52 -18.63 1.92 -6.35
C ILE A 52 -19.32 2.86 -5.36
N THR A 53 -20.17 2.30 -4.51
CA THR A 53 -20.83 3.05 -3.44
C THR A 53 -19.99 3.13 -2.17
N ARG A 54 -20.43 3.93 -1.20
CA ARG A 54 -19.80 4.00 0.13
C ARG A 54 -19.87 2.65 0.85
N GLU A 55 -20.97 1.93 0.68
CA GLU A 55 -21.22 0.61 1.24
C GLU A 55 -20.20 -0.38 0.68
N VAL A 56 -19.99 -0.40 -0.64
CA VAL A 56 -18.99 -1.27 -1.28
C VAL A 56 -17.57 -1.01 -0.74
N VAL A 57 -17.18 0.25 -0.54
CA VAL A 57 -15.84 0.56 0.02
C VAL A 57 -15.74 0.15 1.50
N LYS A 58 -16.83 0.25 2.27
CA LYS A 58 -16.88 -0.18 3.67
C LYS A 58 -16.83 -1.70 3.77
N ASP A 59 -17.56 -2.41 2.90
CA ASP A 59 -17.57 -3.86 2.85
C ASP A 59 -16.20 -4.39 2.42
N TYR A 60 -15.51 -3.70 1.50
CA TYR A 60 -14.12 -3.99 1.18
C TYR A 60 -13.18 -3.85 2.40
N GLN A 61 -13.39 -2.82 3.23
CA GLN A 61 -12.60 -2.68 4.46
C GLN A 61 -12.81 -3.87 5.41
N ILE A 62 -14.05 -4.37 5.51
CA ILE A 62 -14.40 -5.56 6.30
C ILE A 62 -13.76 -6.80 5.69
N GLU A 63 -13.83 -6.97 4.37
CA GLU A 63 -13.22 -8.09 3.65
C GLU A 63 -11.71 -8.16 3.96
N VAL A 64 -10.98 -7.06 3.80
CA VAL A 64 -9.53 -7.02 4.07
C VAL A 64 -9.20 -7.34 5.54
N TYR A 65 -10.09 -6.99 6.47
CA TYR A 65 -9.95 -7.35 7.88
C TYR A 65 -10.18 -8.85 8.12
N GLN A 66 -11.14 -9.45 7.43
CA GLN A 66 -11.51 -10.86 7.56
C GLN A 66 -10.54 -11.81 6.82
N THR A 67 -9.91 -11.37 5.74
CA THR A 67 -8.96 -12.20 5.00
C THR A 67 -7.68 -12.44 5.80
N VAL A 68 -7.16 -13.67 5.73
CA VAL A 68 -5.83 -14.02 6.24
C VAL A 68 -4.76 -13.81 5.17
N ASN A 69 -3.54 -13.49 5.60
CA ASN A 69 -2.40 -13.41 4.69
C ASN A 69 -1.94 -14.80 4.23
N ALA A 70 -0.99 -14.84 3.29
CA ALA A 70 -0.45 -16.09 2.76
C ALA A 70 0.17 -17.04 3.81
N LYS A 71 0.45 -16.55 5.02
CA LYS A 71 0.95 -17.33 6.16
C LYS A 71 -0.16 -17.80 7.11
N GLY A 72 -1.43 -17.56 6.77
CA GLY A 72 -2.59 -17.93 7.59
C GLY A 72 -2.87 -17.00 8.77
N TYR A 73 -2.17 -15.87 8.89
CA TYR A 73 -2.40 -14.91 9.99
C TYR A 73 -3.31 -13.76 9.55
N PRO A 74 -4.07 -13.16 10.47
CA PRO A 74 -4.81 -11.93 10.19
C PRO A 74 -3.92 -10.81 9.64
N ASN A 75 -4.49 -10.00 8.75
CA ASN A 75 -3.80 -8.83 8.22
C ASN A 75 -3.51 -7.82 9.33
N THR A 76 -2.30 -7.24 9.31
CA THR A 76 -1.96 -6.16 10.26
C THR A 76 -2.79 -4.91 9.99
N VAL A 77 -3.05 -4.10 11.03
CA VAL A 77 -3.75 -2.80 10.89
C VAL A 77 -3.05 -1.88 9.87
N ALA A 78 -1.72 -1.92 9.82
CA ALA A 78 -0.93 -1.17 8.84
C ALA A 78 -1.22 -1.62 7.41
N TYR A 79 -1.29 -2.94 7.18
CA TYR A 79 -1.65 -3.49 5.89
C TYR A 79 -3.08 -3.08 5.50
N GLN A 80 -4.06 -3.29 6.37
CA GLN A 80 -5.47 -2.95 6.14
C GLN A 80 -5.63 -1.48 5.73
N ASN A 81 -5.05 -0.55 6.50
CA ASN A 81 -5.08 0.88 6.17
C ASN A 81 -4.36 1.20 4.85
N SER A 82 -3.27 0.48 4.53
CA SER A 82 -2.57 0.69 3.26
C SER A 82 -3.39 0.24 2.06
N MET A 83 -4.19 -0.83 2.18
CA MET A 83 -5.13 -1.27 1.15
C MET A 83 -6.19 -0.20 0.91
N LEU A 84 -6.85 0.24 1.98
CA LEU A 84 -7.86 1.30 1.90
C LEU A 84 -7.26 2.63 1.41
N GLY A 85 -6.01 2.93 1.75
CA GLY A 85 -5.28 4.10 1.24
C GLY A 85 -5.13 4.12 -0.27
N ALA A 86 -4.82 2.97 -0.90
CA ALA A 86 -4.74 2.88 -2.35
C ALA A 86 -6.11 3.13 -3.02
N VAL A 87 -7.19 2.53 -2.46
CA VAL A 87 -8.56 2.75 -2.94
C VAL A 87 -8.96 4.22 -2.84
N ARG A 88 -8.68 4.85 -1.69
CA ARG A 88 -8.97 6.28 -1.49
C ARG A 88 -8.22 7.16 -2.46
N GLN A 89 -6.95 6.87 -2.72
CA GLN A 89 -6.15 7.64 -3.69
C GLN A 89 -6.71 7.53 -5.11
N PHE A 90 -7.15 6.32 -5.51
CA PHE A 90 -7.80 6.11 -6.81
C PHE A 90 -9.13 6.87 -6.91
N LEU A 91 -10.01 6.73 -5.92
CA LEU A 91 -11.30 7.43 -5.90
C LEU A 91 -11.14 8.96 -5.85
N GLN A 92 -10.12 9.47 -5.18
CA GLN A 92 -9.78 10.90 -5.20
C GLN A 92 -9.39 11.35 -6.61
N PHE A 93 -8.54 10.59 -7.31
CA PHE A 93 -8.19 10.85 -8.70
C PHE A 93 -9.44 10.88 -9.60
N LEU A 94 -10.37 9.95 -9.42
CA LEU A 94 -11.61 9.93 -10.20
C LEU A 94 -12.49 11.17 -9.97
N VAL A 95 -12.49 11.73 -8.76
CA VAL A 95 -13.19 12.99 -8.47
C VAL A 95 -12.49 14.17 -9.13
N GLU A 96 -11.15 14.23 -9.01
CA GLU A 96 -10.34 15.34 -9.54
C GLU A 96 -10.40 15.42 -11.07
N ASP A 97 -10.39 14.28 -11.75
CA ASP A 97 -10.48 14.19 -13.21
C ASP A 97 -11.93 14.20 -13.73
N GLY A 98 -12.93 14.29 -12.84
CA GLY A 98 -14.34 14.46 -13.19
C GLY A 98 -15.07 13.17 -13.60
N TYR A 99 -14.50 11.99 -13.36
CA TYR A 99 -15.15 10.70 -13.61
C TYR A 99 -16.30 10.40 -12.65
N ILE A 100 -16.23 10.90 -11.41
CA ILE A 100 -17.30 10.80 -10.42
C ILE A 100 -17.53 12.13 -9.73
N VAL A 101 -18.79 12.42 -9.39
CA VAL A 101 -19.18 13.69 -8.78
C VAL A 101 -18.83 13.75 -7.29
N SER A 102 -18.83 12.62 -6.60
CA SER A 102 -18.63 12.56 -5.16
C SER A 102 -17.69 11.42 -4.77
N HIS A 103 -16.91 11.63 -3.71
CA HIS A 103 -15.94 10.65 -3.24
C HIS A 103 -16.62 9.59 -2.34
N PRO A 104 -16.77 8.31 -2.77
CA PRO A 104 -17.58 7.32 -2.06
C PRO A 104 -17.01 6.95 -0.68
N SER A 105 -15.69 6.98 -0.53
CA SER A 105 -15.04 6.69 0.74
C SER A 105 -15.02 7.87 1.74
N ARG A 106 -15.71 8.98 1.45
CA ARG A 106 -15.75 10.12 2.36
C ARG A 106 -16.39 9.70 3.69
N GLY A 107 -15.72 10.00 4.80
CA GLY A 107 -16.15 9.62 6.14
C GLY A 107 -15.87 8.15 6.53
N ILE A 108 -15.23 7.35 5.67
CA ILE A 108 -14.69 6.04 6.08
C ILE A 108 -13.40 6.28 6.86
N GLN A 109 -13.36 5.79 8.10
CA GLN A 109 -12.23 5.94 8.99
C GLN A 109 -11.23 4.80 8.81
N TYR A 110 -9.95 5.14 8.92
CA TYR A 110 -8.90 4.13 9.06
C TYR A 110 -8.99 3.46 10.43
N ALA A 111 -8.56 2.20 10.50
CA ALA A 111 -8.40 1.53 11.78
C ALA A 111 -7.26 2.20 12.57
N ARG A 112 -7.45 2.38 13.88
CA ARG A 112 -6.45 3.02 14.74
C ARG A 112 -5.21 2.14 14.84
N GLN A 113 -4.09 2.60 14.31
CA GLN A 113 -2.83 1.86 14.39
C GLN A 113 -2.26 1.93 15.81
N PRO A 114 -1.92 0.78 16.43
CA PRO A 114 -1.23 0.78 17.71
C PRO A 114 0.20 1.33 17.50
N GLN A 115 0.61 2.28 18.33
CA GLN A 115 2.02 2.66 18.41
C GLN A 115 2.78 1.52 19.09
N LYS A 116 3.59 0.80 18.32
CA LYS A 116 4.48 -0.21 18.86
C LYS A 116 5.87 0.40 19.02
N LEU A 117 6.49 0.17 20.16
CA LEU A 117 7.92 0.43 20.30
C LEU A 117 8.69 -0.47 19.31
N PRO A 118 9.82 0.00 18.75
CA PRO A 118 10.67 -0.86 17.94
C PRO A 118 11.04 -2.12 18.72
N SER A 119 10.70 -3.29 18.16
CA SER A 119 11.13 -4.58 18.70
C SER A 119 12.51 -4.93 18.14
N GLY A 120 13.42 -5.40 18.99
CA GLY A 120 14.78 -5.78 18.56
C GLY A 120 15.78 -4.62 18.59
N ILE A 121 15.69 -3.74 19.60
CA ILE A 121 16.75 -2.77 19.88
C ILE A 121 18.00 -3.54 20.31
N LEU A 122 19.11 -3.34 19.59
CA LEU A 122 20.37 -3.98 19.90
C LEU A 122 20.89 -3.48 21.26
N SER A 123 21.30 -4.40 22.12
CA SER A 123 22.15 -4.07 23.27
C SER A 123 23.51 -3.57 22.80
N ALA A 124 24.23 -2.86 23.66
CA ALA A 124 25.58 -2.38 23.35
C ALA A 124 26.55 -3.51 22.97
N SER A 125 26.38 -4.71 23.54
CA SER A 125 27.19 -5.87 23.19
C SER A 125 26.82 -6.46 21.82
N GLU A 126 25.55 -6.53 21.47
CA GLU A 126 25.10 -6.98 20.13
C GLU A 126 25.51 -6.00 19.04
N ALA A 127 25.37 -4.69 19.29
CA ALA A 127 25.85 -3.66 18.38
C ALA A 127 27.36 -3.79 18.12
N ARG A 128 28.17 -3.99 19.18
CA ARG A 128 29.63 -4.22 19.03
C ARG A 128 29.94 -5.47 18.20
N LYS A 129 29.19 -6.56 18.36
CA LYS A 129 29.37 -7.78 17.56
C LYS A 129 29.09 -7.53 16.07
N ILE A 130 28.03 -6.80 15.75
CA ILE A 130 27.68 -6.44 14.37
C ILE A 130 28.74 -5.53 13.76
N LEU A 131 29.18 -4.52 14.52
CA LEU A 131 30.26 -3.62 14.10
C LEU A 131 31.53 -4.41 13.75
N GLN A 132 31.89 -5.44 14.52
CA GLN A 132 33.11 -6.23 14.33
C GLN A 132 32.98 -7.38 13.32
N ALA A 133 31.78 -7.65 12.79
CA ALA A 133 31.54 -8.77 11.89
C ALA A 133 32.26 -8.69 10.52
N PRO A 134 32.44 -7.51 9.88
CA PRO A 134 33.10 -7.43 8.57
C PRO A 134 34.59 -7.79 8.61
N ASP A 135 35.06 -8.58 7.64
CA ASP A 135 36.50 -8.87 7.46
C ASP A 135 37.25 -7.67 6.89
N THR A 136 37.85 -6.90 7.79
CA THR A 136 38.65 -5.71 7.47
C THR A 136 39.91 -5.98 6.66
N LYS A 137 40.33 -7.23 6.46
CA LYS A 137 41.45 -7.57 5.55
C LYS A 137 41.04 -7.55 4.08
N SER A 138 39.75 -7.56 3.78
CA SER A 138 39.21 -7.39 2.43
C SER A 138 38.79 -5.95 2.18
N VAL A 139 38.93 -5.47 0.94
CA VAL A 139 38.49 -4.12 0.55
C VAL A 139 36.99 -3.92 0.80
N ILE A 140 36.18 -4.95 0.53
CA ILE A 140 34.73 -4.92 0.76
C ILE A 140 34.43 -4.84 2.26
N GLY A 141 35.04 -5.70 3.07
CA GLY A 141 34.80 -5.71 4.51
C GLY A 141 35.31 -4.45 5.22
N TYR A 142 36.39 -3.82 4.75
CA TYR A 142 36.82 -2.51 5.25
C TYR A 142 35.77 -1.43 4.96
N ARG A 143 35.25 -1.38 3.72
CA ARG A 143 34.19 -0.44 3.34
C ARG A 143 32.91 -0.65 4.17
N ASP A 144 32.50 -1.89 4.33
CA ASP A 144 31.28 -2.25 5.07
C ASP A 144 31.45 -1.94 6.57
N ARG A 145 32.67 -2.14 7.14
CA ARG A 145 33.02 -1.73 8.50
C ARG A 145 32.84 -0.22 8.70
N THR A 146 33.37 0.58 7.78
CA THR A 146 33.23 2.04 7.84
C THR A 146 31.77 2.48 7.76
N MET A 147 30.96 1.87 6.88
CA MET A 147 29.53 2.21 6.77
C MET A 147 28.74 1.94 8.05
N LEU A 148 29.15 0.95 8.86
CA LEU A 148 28.46 0.61 10.11
C LEU A 148 28.87 1.52 11.29
N GLU A 149 30.03 2.17 11.22
CA GLU A 149 30.57 3.02 12.30
C GLU A 149 30.10 4.48 12.25
N VAL A 150 29.51 4.92 11.13
CA VAL A 150 28.96 6.28 10.91
C VAL A 150 27.54 6.38 11.43
#